data_AF-A0A238ZJM2-F1
#
_entry.id   AF-A0A238ZJM2-F1
#
_cell.length_a   1.000
_cell.length_b   1.000
_cell.length_c   1.000
_cell.angle_alpha   90.00
_cell.angle_beta   90.00
_cell.angle_gamma   90.00
#
_symmetry.space_group_name_H-M   'P 1'
#
loop_
_entity.id
_entity.type
_entity.pdbx_description
1 polymer ?
#
loop_
_entity_poly.entity_id
_entity_poly.type
_entity_poly.pdbx_seq_one_letter_code
_entity_poly.pdbx_strand_id
1 'polypeptide(L)'
;MCIILHSFTYLLMRKGTNVSWKYGTGTATGKIEETHKESVTRKLQGAEITRHGTPDNPAFLIVQENGDRVLKLQSEVKATSAAKK
;
A
#
# COMPACT_ATOMS: atom_id res chain seq x y z
N MET A 1 10.36 25.31 10.26
CA MET A 1 9.14 24.55 10.60
C MET A 1 9.20 23.21 9.86
N CYS A 2 9.42 22.12 10.59
CA CYS A 2 9.77 20.80 10.07
C CYS A 2 8.69 20.18 9.17
N ILE A 3 8.88 20.23 7.85
CA ILE A 3 8.10 19.43 6.88
C ILE A 3 8.78 18.09 6.53
N ILE A 4 9.83 17.69 7.27
CA ILE A 4 10.66 16.51 6.96
C ILE A 4 10.07 15.20 7.52
N LEU A 5 8.96 15.25 8.27
CA LEU A 5 8.37 14.03 8.87
C LEU A 5 7.53 13.19 7.90
N HIS A 6 6.99 13.77 6.81
CA HIS A 6 6.22 13.01 5.81
C HIS A 6 7.09 12.23 4.81
N SER A 7 8.39 12.54 4.69
CA SER A 7 9.29 11.87 3.74
C SER A 7 9.82 10.53 4.23
N PHE A 8 9.79 10.23 5.53
CA PHE A 8 10.39 9.00 6.07
C PHE A 8 9.52 7.76 5.84
N THR A 9 8.20 7.91 5.87
CA THR A 9 7.25 6.83 5.55
C THR A 9 7.28 6.47 4.05
N TYR A 10 7.45 7.47 3.19
CA TYR A 10 7.58 7.30 1.74
C TYR A 10 8.85 6.54 1.32
N LEU A 11 9.92 6.61 2.11
CA LEU A 11 11.19 5.96 1.77
C LEU A 11 11.13 4.43 1.92
N LEU A 12 10.25 3.93 2.80
CA LEU A 12 10.07 2.51 3.10
C LEU A 12 9.11 1.79 2.14
N MET A 13 8.18 2.53 1.53
CA MET A 13 7.08 1.98 0.72
C MET A 13 7.39 2.10 -0.77
N ARG A 14 8.45 1.41 -1.19
CA ARG A 14 8.83 1.30 -2.59
C ARG A 14 8.11 0.13 -3.25
N LYS A 15 7.93 0.21 -4.58
CA LYS A 15 7.53 -0.93 -5.40
C LYS A 15 8.42 -2.13 -5.10
N GLY A 16 7.82 -3.27 -4.79
CA GLY A 16 8.48 -4.51 -4.40
C GLY A 16 8.63 -4.74 -2.90
N THR A 17 8.34 -3.75 -2.05
CA THR A 17 8.38 -3.93 -0.58
C THR A 17 7.19 -4.77 -0.10
N ASN A 18 7.43 -5.64 0.89
CA ASN A 18 6.36 -6.33 1.60
C ASN A 18 5.74 -5.42 2.67
N VAL A 19 4.43 -5.39 2.68
CA VAL A 19 3.62 -4.63 3.63
C VAL A 19 2.67 -5.56 4.35
N SER A 20 2.30 -5.17 5.56
CA SER A 20 1.29 -5.86 6.36
C SER A 20 0.25 -4.86 6.84
N TRP A 21 -0.98 -5.32 6.89
CA TRP A 21 -2.11 -4.54 7.38
C TRP A 21 -3.04 -5.43 8.18
N LYS A 22 -3.74 -4.83 9.15
CA LYS A 22 -4.78 -5.55 9.88
C LYS A 22 -6.04 -5.65 9.03
N TYR A 23 -6.61 -6.85 8.98
CA TYR A 23 -7.86 -7.10 8.28
C TYR A 23 -8.76 -7.98 9.17
N GLY A 24 -9.89 -7.42 9.61
CA GLY A 24 -10.75 -8.06 10.60
C GLY A 24 -9.99 -8.37 11.89
N THR A 25 -10.00 -9.64 12.29
CA THR A 25 -9.25 -10.18 13.44
C THR A 25 -7.83 -10.66 13.07
N GLY A 26 -7.48 -10.70 11.78
CA GLY A 26 -6.20 -11.18 11.28
C GLY A 26 -5.24 -10.09 10.83
N THR A 27 -4.04 -10.50 10.42
CA THR A 27 -3.06 -9.64 9.72
C THR A 27 -2.83 -10.22 8.34
N ALA A 28 -3.04 -9.41 7.31
CA ALA A 28 -2.76 -9.76 5.94
C ALA A 28 -1.40 -9.17 5.53
N THR A 29 -0.70 -9.90 4.68
CA THR A 29 0.59 -9.52 4.08
C THR A 29 0.48 -9.53 2.57
N GLY A 30 1.31 -8.71 1.93
CA GLY A 30 1.43 -8.71 0.48
C GLY A 30 2.55 -7.79 0.02
N LYS A 31 2.83 -7.83 -1.27
CA LYS A 31 3.91 -7.10 -1.92
C LYS A 31 3.37 -5.90 -2.68
N ILE A 32 3.95 -4.73 -2.52
CA ILE A 32 3.58 -3.55 -3.32
C ILE A 32 3.97 -3.80 -4.77
N GLU A 33 3.00 -3.83 -5.67
CA GLU A 33 3.20 -3.89 -7.12
C GLU A 33 3.27 -2.48 -7.70
N GLU A 34 2.30 -1.63 -7.37
CA GLU A 34 2.19 -0.25 -7.88
C GLU A 34 1.82 0.76 -6.79
N THR A 35 2.11 2.04 -7.06
CA THR A 35 1.75 3.17 -6.20
C THR A 35 1.06 4.23 -7.05
N HIS A 36 -0.17 4.60 -6.67
CA HIS A 36 -0.98 5.59 -7.34
C HIS A 36 -1.18 6.79 -6.41
N LYS A 37 -0.69 7.95 -6.82
CA LYS A 37 -0.83 9.21 -6.08
C LYS A 37 -2.15 9.93 -6.35
N GLU A 38 -3.04 9.27 -7.09
CA GLU A 38 -4.30 9.81 -7.60
C GLU A 38 -5.44 8.82 -7.31
N SER A 39 -6.68 9.26 -7.54
CA SER A 39 -7.84 8.38 -7.44
C SER A 39 -7.70 7.25 -8.47
N VAL A 40 -7.67 6.02 -7.98
CA VAL A 40 -7.54 4.84 -8.82
C VAL A 40 -8.71 3.90 -8.58
N THR A 41 -9.30 3.46 -9.67
CA THR A 41 -10.36 2.46 -9.69
C THR A 41 -9.78 1.20 -10.32
N ARG A 42 -9.78 0.09 -9.58
CA ARG A 42 -9.33 -1.22 -10.07
C ARG A 42 -10.41 -2.25 -9.86
N LYS A 43 -10.62 -3.09 -10.86
CA LYS A 43 -11.41 -4.32 -10.71
C LYS A 43 -10.55 -5.40 -10.09
N LEU A 44 -10.90 -5.80 -8.87
CA LEU A 44 -10.21 -6.78 -8.04
C LEU A 44 -11.19 -7.87 -7.65
N GLN A 45 -10.87 -9.14 -7.96
CA GLN A 45 -11.73 -10.30 -7.68
C GLN A 45 -13.20 -10.14 -8.15
N GLY A 46 -13.41 -9.48 -9.29
CA GLY A 46 -14.76 -9.22 -9.83
C GLY A 46 -15.51 -8.04 -9.19
N ALA A 47 -14.94 -7.40 -8.16
CA ALA A 47 -15.47 -6.18 -7.55
C ALA A 47 -14.69 -4.95 -7.99
N GLU A 48 -15.38 -3.84 -8.21
CA GLU A 48 -14.73 -2.57 -8.53
C GLU A 48 -14.37 -1.83 -7.24
N ILE A 49 -13.08 -1.68 -6.98
CA ILE A 49 -12.56 -1.00 -5.80
C ILE A 49 -12.01 0.35 -6.24
N THR A 50 -12.65 1.42 -5.78
CA THR A 50 -12.19 2.79 -5.96
C THR A 50 -11.54 3.28 -4.68
N ARG A 51 -10.30 3.78 -4.78
CA ARG A 51 -9.64 4.49 -3.68
C ARG A 51 -9.15 5.84 -4.15
N HIS A 52 -9.48 6.85 -3.35
CA HIS A 52 -9.05 8.21 -3.55
C HIS A 52 -7.63 8.41 -3.05
N GLY A 53 -6.65 7.91 -3.82
CA GLY A 53 -5.25 8.24 -3.59
C GLY A 53 -5.02 9.75 -3.75
N THR A 54 -4.26 10.34 -2.85
CA THR A 54 -3.83 11.75 -2.92
C THR A 54 -2.30 11.82 -2.89
N PRO A 55 -1.69 12.94 -3.29
CA PRO A 55 -0.24 13.13 -3.17
C PRO A 55 0.27 13.01 -1.74
N ASP A 56 -0.55 13.32 -0.73
CA ASP A 56 -0.23 13.10 0.68
C ASP A 56 -0.48 11.65 1.14
N ASN A 57 -1.44 10.95 0.53
CA ASN A 57 -1.82 9.58 0.88
C ASN A 57 -2.07 8.72 -0.37
N PRO A 58 -1.00 8.19 -0.99
CA PRO A 58 -1.12 7.42 -2.22
C PRO A 58 -1.76 6.06 -1.94
N ALA A 59 -2.47 5.54 -2.95
CA ALA A 59 -2.98 4.20 -2.94
C ALA A 59 -1.90 3.22 -3.41
N PHE A 60 -1.62 2.20 -2.60
CA PHE A 60 -0.76 1.09 -2.95
C PHE A 60 -1.59 -0.07 -3.49
N LEU A 61 -1.20 -0.55 -4.66
CA LEU A 61 -1.66 -1.83 -5.18
C LEU A 61 -0.74 -2.90 -4.64
N ILE A 62 -1.28 -3.75 -3.79
CA ILE A 62 -0.55 -4.83 -3.13
C ILE A 62 -1.02 -6.15 -3.73
N VAL A 63 -0.08 -7.00 -4.13
CA VAL A 63 -0.35 -8.34 -4.62
C VAL A 63 0.08 -9.37 -3.57
N GLN A 64 -0.80 -10.32 -3.29
CA GLN A 64 -0.55 -11.42 -2.37
C GLN A 64 0.07 -12.61 -3.13
N GLU A 65 0.68 -13.55 -2.42
CA GLU A 65 1.28 -14.75 -3.05
C GLU A 65 0.26 -15.62 -3.80
N ASN A 66 -1.02 -15.54 -3.42
CA ASN A 66 -2.12 -16.23 -4.10
C ASN A 66 -2.50 -15.59 -5.45
N GLY A 67 -1.90 -14.46 -5.82
CA GLY A 67 -2.26 -13.68 -7.02
C GLY A 67 -3.35 -12.63 -6.79
N ASP A 68 -3.92 -12.59 -5.59
CA ASP A 68 -4.91 -11.59 -5.19
C ASP A 68 -4.30 -10.20 -5.10
N ARG A 69 -4.99 -9.24 -5.71
CA ARG A 69 -4.61 -7.83 -5.68
C ARG A 69 -5.55 -7.09 -4.76
N VAL A 70 -5.00 -6.26 -3.88
CA VAL A 70 -5.72 -5.43 -2.94
C VAL A 70 -5.25 -3.99 -3.03
N LEU A 71 -6.20 -3.06 -3.04
CA LEU A 71 -5.93 -1.63 -3.12
C LEU A 71 -6.11 -1.03 -1.73
N LYS A 72 -5.03 -0.48 -1.16
CA LYS A 72 -5.02 0.10 0.18
C LYS A 72 -4.27 1.43 0.20
N LEU A 73 -4.69 2.36 1.04
CA LEU A 73 -4.03 3.64 1.21
C LEU A 73 -2.77 3.50 2.05
N GLN A 74 -1.77 4.34 1.77
CA GLN A 74 -0.54 4.44 2.54
C GLN A 74 -0.80 4.56 4.05
N SER A 75 -1.76 5.39 4.44
CA SER A 75 -2.06 5.61 5.86
C SER A 75 -2.63 4.38 6.58
N GLU A 76 -3.17 3.38 5.86
CA GLU A 76 -3.78 2.19 6.46
C GLU A 76 -2.84 0.98 6.51
N VAL A 77 -1.72 1.02 5.79
CA VAL A 77 -0.79 -0.10 5.69
C VAL A 77 0.53 0.22 6.41
N LYS A 78 1.14 -0.80 7.01
CA LYS A 78 2.47 -0.66 7.61
C LYS A 78 3.49 -1.40 6.77
N ALA A 79 4.56 -0.71 6.40
CA ALA A 79 5.71 -1.37 5.79
C ALA A 79 6.37 -2.28 6.84
N THR A 80 6.34 -3.58 6.58
CA THR A 80 7.06 -4.59 7.36
C THR A 80 8.43 -4.77 6.72
N SER A 81 9.20 -3.69 6.63
CA SER A 81 10.51 -3.72 5.98
C SER A 81 11.49 -4.48 6.87
N ALA A 82 11.64 -5.78 6.64
CA ALA A 82 12.90 -6.47 6.89
C ALA A 82 13.90 -5.95 5.84
N ALA A 83 14.94 -5.27 6.31
CA ALA A 83 16.08 -4.88 5.49
C ALA A 83 16.61 -6.10 4.72
N LYS A 84 16.65 -6.03 3.38
CA LYS A 84 17.64 -6.72 2.55
C LYS A 84 18.42 -5.60 1.87
N LYS A 85 19.53 -5.21 2.48
CA LYS A 85 20.93 -5.65 2.23
C LYS A 85 21.52 -4.89 1.06
#